data_AF-A0A4P6K1J3-F1
#
_entry.id   AF-A0A4P6K1J3-F1
#
_cell.length_a   1.000
_cell.length_b   1.000
_cell.length_c   1.000
_cell.angle_alpha   90.00
_cell.angle_beta   90.00
_cell.angle_gamma   90.00
#
_symmetry.space_group_name_H-M   'P 1'
#
loop_
_entity.id
_entity.type
_entity.pdbx_description
1 polymer ?
#
loop_
_entity_poly.entity_id
_entity_poly.type
_entity_poly.pdbx_seq_one_letter_code
_entity_poly.pdbx_strand_id
1 'polypeptide(L)'
;MQGKKRREWLRQYAPLHLEHCAALMLSAVRWRPFSTSRSTLVLGAGACTEVPLPELVQASDEVVLADLDIIALQQGVADQLTPGQRKRVKLVAEDLSGGVSANLHHRIILQPWDTLLAQGASTLFKAAAECLEQCLVPDPPSIEQLPTGEFGVVVSSLVLSQLFSYPILDLLDHIQRLAPALMGEQERHYRYQEAAQAFRTRLIKAHLHLLSSLLDQGGLVVLLSDVQGFVFNVYGTEHDEQHRRKMPLVPRIFPELVREHFTVLEERRWEWITDLPTKDRPGRGYEVSGYILAPPAVS
;
A
#
# COMPACT_ATOMS: atom_id res chain seq x y z
N MET A 1 -15.51 -3.00 6.21
CA MET A 1 -16.26 -1.72 6.21
C MET A 1 -15.45 -0.71 5.40
N GLN A 2 -16.03 -0.06 4.39
CA GLN A 2 -15.35 0.92 3.54
C GLN A 2 -16.24 2.15 3.30
N GLY A 3 -15.69 3.18 2.64
CA GLY A 3 -16.43 4.37 2.20
C GLY A 3 -16.95 5.23 3.34
N LYS A 4 -18.14 5.82 3.20
CA LYS A 4 -18.72 6.74 4.18
C LYS A 4 -18.74 6.19 5.61
N LYS A 5 -19.19 4.95 5.80
CA LYS A 5 -19.22 4.32 7.14
C LYS A 5 -17.83 4.21 7.76
N ARG A 6 -16.82 3.88 6.95
CA ARG A 6 -15.43 3.81 7.41
C ARG A 6 -14.89 5.19 7.77
N ARG A 7 -15.16 6.22 6.96
CA ARG A 7 -14.78 7.60 7.26
C ARG A 7 -15.38 8.09 8.58
N GLU A 8 -16.68 7.85 8.79
CA GLU A 8 -17.36 8.20 10.05
C GLU A 8 -16.74 7.49 11.25
N TRP A 9 -16.43 6.20 11.10
CA TRP A 9 -15.74 5.44 12.14
C TRP A 9 -14.34 6.01 12.42
N LEU A 10 -13.55 6.34 11.39
CA LEU A 10 -12.22 6.91 11.58
C LEU A 10 -12.26 8.30 12.23
N ARG A 11 -13.25 9.14 11.92
CA ARG A 11 -13.44 10.42 12.61
C ARG A 11 -13.66 10.23 14.11
N GLN A 12 -14.30 9.13 14.50
CA GLN A 12 -14.55 8.83 15.90
C GLN A 12 -13.33 8.22 16.61
N TYR A 13 -12.64 7.28 15.96
CA TYR A 13 -11.65 6.41 16.63
C TYR A 13 -10.20 6.65 16.19
N ALA A 14 -9.97 7.33 15.07
CA ALA A 14 -8.65 7.65 14.55
C ALA A 14 -8.62 9.02 13.82
N PRO A 15 -9.12 10.12 14.42
CA PRO A 15 -9.23 11.41 13.74
C PRO A 15 -7.87 11.96 13.28
N LEU A 16 -6.82 11.75 14.10
CA LEU A 16 -5.45 12.17 13.76
C LEU A 16 -4.93 11.48 12.50
N HIS A 17 -5.36 10.25 12.21
CA HIS A 17 -4.97 9.57 10.98
C HIS A 17 -5.51 10.31 9.75
N LEU A 18 -6.80 10.66 9.75
CA LEU A 18 -7.41 11.43 8.67
C LEU A 18 -6.76 12.82 8.54
N GLU A 19 -6.47 13.47 9.67
CA GLU A 19 -5.81 14.77 9.70
C GLU A 19 -4.40 14.71 9.09
N HIS A 20 -3.58 13.73 9.46
CA HIS A 20 -2.23 13.57 8.94
C HIS A 20 -2.21 13.22 7.46
N CYS A 21 -3.06 12.28 7.02
CA CYS A 21 -3.23 11.95 5.60
C CYS A 21 -3.60 13.20 4.79
N ALA A 22 -4.61 13.94 5.24
CA ALA A 22 -5.05 15.16 4.55
C ALA A 22 -3.97 16.26 4.57
N ALA A 23 -3.30 16.47 5.70
CA ALA A 23 -2.28 17.49 5.84
C ALA A 23 -1.11 17.27 4.88
N LEU A 24 -0.64 16.03 4.70
CA LEU A 24 0.44 15.70 3.76
C LEU A 24 0.00 15.90 2.31
N MET A 25 -1.17 15.37 1.92
CA MET A 25 -1.70 15.50 0.56
C MET A 25 -1.92 16.98 0.18
N LEU A 26 -2.55 17.76 1.06
CA LEU A 26 -2.82 19.18 0.80
C LEU A 26 -1.57 20.04 0.88
N SER A 27 -0.56 19.66 1.68
CA SER A 27 0.73 20.37 1.69
C SER A 27 1.49 20.14 0.39
N ALA A 28 1.54 18.91 -0.14
CA ALA A 28 2.15 18.64 -1.43
C ALA A 28 1.48 19.44 -2.57
N VAL A 29 0.15 19.53 -2.59
CA VAL A 29 -0.57 20.35 -3.58
C VAL A 29 -0.22 21.84 -3.46
N ARG A 30 0.00 22.36 -2.25
CA ARG A 30 0.43 23.75 -2.03
C ARG A 30 1.90 23.98 -2.35
N TRP A 31 2.75 23.00 -2.10
CA TRP A 31 4.20 23.10 -2.26
C TRP A 31 4.67 22.78 -3.68
N ARG A 32 3.83 22.12 -4.50
CA ARG A 32 4.18 21.86 -5.90
C ARG A 32 4.57 23.17 -6.59
N PRO A 33 5.66 23.20 -7.37
CA PRO A 33 6.05 24.42 -8.09
C PRO A 33 4.94 24.89 -9.04
N PHE A 34 4.81 26.20 -9.25
CA PHE A 34 3.82 26.75 -10.17
C PHE A 34 4.00 26.32 -11.63
N SER A 35 5.22 25.90 -11.99
CA SER A 35 5.57 25.40 -13.32
C SER A 35 5.14 23.96 -13.58
N THR A 36 4.73 23.21 -12.56
CA THR A 36 4.28 21.81 -12.73
C THR A 36 2.81 21.74 -13.08
N SER A 37 2.41 20.62 -13.69
CA SER A 37 1.03 20.21 -13.89
C SER A 37 0.18 20.40 -12.63
N ARG A 38 -1.06 20.84 -12.84
CA ARG A 38 -2.05 20.98 -11.77
C ARG A 38 -2.88 19.72 -11.56
N SER A 39 -2.56 18.62 -12.25
CA SER A 39 -3.19 17.33 -12.07
C SER A 39 -2.62 16.59 -10.86
N THR A 40 -3.51 15.93 -10.12
CA THR A 40 -3.16 15.09 -8.97
C THR A 40 -3.59 13.65 -9.23
N LEU A 41 -2.66 12.70 -9.08
CA LEU A 41 -2.95 11.27 -9.13
C LEU A 41 -2.97 10.68 -7.73
N VAL A 42 -3.94 9.83 -7.42
CA VAL A 42 -4.00 9.05 -6.18
C VAL A 42 -4.05 7.56 -6.51
N LEU A 43 -2.97 6.85 -6.19
CA LEU A 43 -2.82 5.40 -6.29
C LEU A 43 -3.31 4.73 -4.99
N GLY A 44 -4.10 3.67 -5.13
CA GLY A 44 -4.72 2.98 -4.00
C GLY A 44 -5.83 3.80 -3.35
N ALA A 45 -6.61 4.51 -4.16
CA ALA A 45 -7.61 5.43 -3.63
C ALA A 45 -8.80 4.71 -2.96
N GLY A 46 -9.07 3.46 -3.31
CA GLY A 46 -10.20 2.66 -2.83
C GLY A 46 -11.51 3.46 -2.77
N ALA A 47 -12.22 3.39 -1.65
CA ALA A 47 -13.43 4.20 -1.43
C ALA A 47 -13.18 5.67 -1.03
N CYS A 48 -11.96 6.18 -1.25
CA CYS A 48 -11.48 7.51 -0.86
C CYS A 48 -11.74 7.78 0.62
N THR A 49 -11.29 6.88 1.49
CA THR A 49 -11.57 6.97 2.93
C THR A 49 -10.66 8.01 3.60
N GLU A 50 -9.37 7.95 3.31
CA GLU A 50 -8.32 8.82 3.87
C GLU A 50 -8.04 10.04 2.97
N VAL A 51 -8.51 10.00 1.72
CA VAL A 51 -8.29 11.02 0.70
C VAL A 51 -9.22 12.22 0.94
N PRO A 52 -8.71 13.45 1.15
CA PRO A 52 -9.51 14.68 1.25
C PRO A 52 -9.99 15.12 -0.15
N LEU A 53 -10.86 14.29 -0.73
CA LEU A 53 -11.21 14.36 -2.15
C LEU A 53 -11.84 15.72 -2.55
N PRO A 54 -12.78 16.31 -1.79
CA PRO A 54 -13.32 17.63 -2.11
C PRO A 54 -12.24 18.72 -2.22
N GLU A 55 -11.29 18.73 -1.29
CA GLU A 55 -10.20 19.70 -1.22
C GLU A 55 -9.19 19.49 -2.35
N LEU A 56 -8.86 18.23 -2.68
CA LEU A 56 -7.99 17.92 -3.82
C LEU A 56 -8.60 18.36 -5.15
N VAL A 57 -9.89 18.12 -5.36
CA VAL A 57 -10.62 18.55 -6.56
C VAL A 57 -10.70 20.07 -6.62
N GLN A 58 -10.80 20.76 -5.49
CA GLN A 58 -10.79 22.22 -5.49
C GLN A 58 -9.41 22.78 -5.90
N ALA A 59 -8.32 22.14 -5.46
CA ALA A 59 -6.96 22.63 -5.64
C ALA A 59 -6.22 22.10 -6.89
N SER A 60 -6.80 21.15 -7.62
CA SER A 60 -6.20 20.49 -8.79
C SER A 60 -7.10 20.62 -10.00
N ASP A 61 -6.57 20.91 -11.19
CA ASP A 61 -7.37 21.05 -12.42
C ASP A 61 -8.13 19.75 -12.74
N GLU A 62 -7.44 18.62 -12.58
CA GLU A 62 -7.96 17.27 -12.64
C GLU A 62 -7.44 16.43 -11.46
N VAL A 63 -8.26 15.48 -10.99
CA VAL A 63 -7.85 14.44 -10.04
C VAL A 63 -8.07 13.07 -10.68
N VAL A 64 -7.00 12.27 -10.78
CA VAL A 64 -7.06 10.88 -11.24
C VAL A 64 -7.03 9.96 -10.02
N LEU A 65 -7.98 9.05 -9.91
CA LEU A 65 -8.05 8.05 -8.85
C LEU A 65 -7.82 6.67 -9.46
N ALA A 66 -6.80 5.98 -8.99
CA ALA A 66 -6.43 4.65 -9.46
C ALA A 66 -6.51 3.62 -8.34
N ASP A 67 -7.23 2.53 -8.59
CA ASP A 67 -7.37 1.38 -7.69
C ASP A 67 -7.80 0.15 -8.50
N LEU A 68 -7.66 -1.06 -7.96
CA LEU A 68 -8.20 -2.26 -8.60
C LEU A 68 -9.74 -2.32 -8.46
N ASP A 69 -10.29 -1.78 -7.37
CA ASP A 69 -11.73 -1.81 -7.09
C ASP A 69 -12.44 -0.55 -7.63
N ILE A 70 -12.89 -0.64 -8.88
CA ILE A 70 -13.66 0.44 -9.52
C ILE A 70 -14.98 0.77 -8.81
N ILE A 71 -15.60 -0.22 -8.15
CA ILE A 71 -16.87 -0.01 -7.46
C ILE A 71 -16.64 0.82 -6.21
N ALA A 72 -15.58 0.52 -5.45
CA ALA A 72 -15.15 1.33 -4.32
C ALA A 72 -14.84 2.78 -4.75
N LEU A 73 -14.08 2.97 -5.85
CA LEU A 73 -13.78 4.29 -6.40
C LEU A 73 -15.05 5.09 -6.72
N GLN A 74 -15.98 4.50 -7.47
CA GLN A 74 -17.24 5.13 -7.86
C GLN A 74 -18.06 5.52 -6.63
N GLN A 75 -18.13 4.64 -5.62
CA GLN A 75 -18.81 4.93 -4.37
C GLN A 75 -18.14 6.08 -3.61
N GLY A 76 -16.81 6.07 -3.49
CA GLY A 76 -16.03 7.11 -2.82
C GLY A 76 -16.25 8.50 -3.42
N VAL A 77 -16.32 8.58 -4.74
CA VAL A 77 -16.63 9.81 -5.49
C VAL A 77 -18.07 10.24 -5.31
N ALA A 78 -19.02 9.31 -5.44
CA ALA A 78 -20.45 9.62 -5.32
C ALA A 78 -20.80 10.15 -3.92
N ASP A 79 -20.19 9.58 -2.88
CA ASP A 79 -20.43 9.95 -1.48
C ASP A 79 -19.89 11.34 -1.10
N GLN A 80 -18.89 11.85 -1.81
CA GLN A 80 -18.12 13.04 -1.39
C GLN A 80 -18.26 14.23 -2.32
N LEU A 81 -18.52 14.00 -3.60
CA LEU A 81 -18.50 15.04 -4.61
C LEU A 81 -19.88 15.33 -5.18
N THR A 82 -20.13 16.62 -5.41
CA THR A 82 -21.27 17.10 -6.20
C THR A 82 -21.12 16.69 -7.68
N PRO A 83 -22.22 16.61 -8.45
CA PRO A 83 -22.15 16.27 -9.88
C PRO A 83 -21.19 17.14 -10.70
N GLY A 84 -21.05 18.44 -10.33
CA GLY A 84 -20.11 19.35 -11.00
C GLY A 84 -18.65 18.99 -10.73
N GLN A 85 -18.31 18.68 -9.47
CA GLN A 85 -16.95 18.28 -9.07
C GLN A 85 -16.53 16.95 -9.70
N ARG A 86 -17.47 16.01 -9.86
CA ARG A 86 -17.19 14.70 -10.48
C ARG A 86 -16.64 14.79 -11.90
N LYS A 87 -16.93 15.87 -12.64
CA LYS A 87 -16.42 16.09 -14.00
C LYS A 87 -14.91 16.31 -14.07
N ARG A 88 -14.28 16.65 -12.93
CA ARG A 88 -12.83 16.85 -12.80
C ARG A 88 -12.12 15.60 -12.25
N VAL A 89 -12.85 14.49 -12.11
CA VAL A 89 -12.31 13.25 -11.58
C VAL A 89 -12.32 12.17 -12.65
N LYS A 90 -11.14 11.61 -12.93
CA LYS A 90 -10.97 10.42 -13.77
C LYS A 90 -10.75 9.20 -12.89
N LEU A 91 -11.42 8.10 -13.21
CA LEU A 91 -11.26 6.82 -12.52
C LEU A 91 -10.47 5.86 -13.39
N VAL A 92 -9.48 5.19 -12.81
CA VAL A 92 -8.65 4.19 -13.47
C VAL A 92 -8.71 2.90 -12.64
N ALA A 93 -9.14 1.82 -13.29
CA ALA A 93 -9.31 0.51 -12.69
C ALA A 93 -8.21 -0.44 -13.18
N GLU A 94 -7.09 -0.51 -12.46
CA GLU A 94 -5.89 -1.22 -12.92
C GLU A 94 -5.10 -1.86 -11.79
N ASP A 95 -4.37 -2.92 -12.10
CA ASP A 95 -3.43 -3.57 -11.18
C ASP A 95 -2.12 -2.77 -11.08
N LEU A 96 -1.99 -2.02 -10.00
CA LEU A 96 -0.82 -1.17 -9.71
C LEU A 96 0.49 -1.96 -9.54
N SER A 97 0.44 -3.29 -9.38
CA SER A 97 1.63 -4.14 -9.33
C SER A 97 2.16 -4.53 -10.72
N GLY A 98 1.40 -4.27 -11.80
CA GLY A 98 1.76 -4.68 -13.16
C GLY A 98 1.66 -6.19 -13.39
N GLY A 99 0.70 -6.87 -12.76
CA GLY A 99 0.45 -8.30 -12.96
C GLY A 99 1.23 -9.22 -12.03
N VAL A 100 1.80 -8.72 -10.93
CA VAL A 100 2.62 -9.53 -10.02
C VAL A 100 1.82 -10.67 -9.39
N SER A 101 0.59 -10.40 -8.95
CA SER A 101 -0.28 -11.45 -8.39
C SER A 101 -0.56 -12.55 -9.42
N ALA A 102 -0.82 -12.18 -10.68
CA ALA A 102 -1.04 -13.14 -11.77
C ALA A 102 0.23 -13.97 -12.07
N ASN A 103 1.39 -13.31 -12.12
CA ASN A 103 2.68 -13.96 -12.32
C ASN A 103 2.99 -14.95 -11.18
N LEU A 104 2.77 -14.56 -9.92
CA LEU A 104 3.00 -15.44 -8.78
C LEU A 104 2.02 -16.61 -8.78
N HIS A 105 0.73 -16.35 -9.07
CA HIS A 105 -0.28 -17.41 -9.18
C HIS A 105 0.13 -18.45 -10.23
N HIS A 106 0.58 -18.01 -11.40
CA HIS A 106 1.08 -18.91 -12.44
C HIS A 106 2.26 -19.78 -11.95
N ARG A 107 3.18 -19.20 -11.18
CA ARG A 107 4.29 -19.96 -10.56
C ARG A 107 3.79 -20.99 -9.54
N ILE A 108 2.78 -20.63 -8.75
CA ILE A 108 2.19 -21.51 -7.73
C ILE A 108 1.56 -22.73 -8.38
N ILE A 109 0.71 -22.55 -9.40
CA ILE A 109 -0.02 -23.68 -10.02
C ILE A 109 0.88 -24.67 -10.77
N LEU A 110 2.11 -24.28 -11.11
CA LEU A 110 3.07 -25.15 -11.80
C LEU A 110 3.87 -26.05 -10.85
N GLN A 111 3.83 -25.81 -9.54
CA GLN A 111 4.58 -26.62 -8.58
C GLN A 111 3.85 -27.95 -8.29
N PRO A 112 4.57 -29.07 -8.17
CA PRO A 112 3.97 -30.36 -7.82
C PRO A 112 3.76 -30.47 -6.30
N TRP A 113 2.87 -29.64 -5.74
CA TRP A 113 2.73 -29.45 -4.29
C TRP A 113 2.49 -30.72 -3.48
N ASP A 114 1.68 -31.66 -3.96
CA ASP A 114 1.43 -32.93 -3.25
C ASP A 114 2.71 -33.76 -3.11
N THR A 115 3.54 -33.77 -4.15
CA THR A 115 4.84 -34.45 -4.15
C THR A 115 5.83 -33.74 -3.21
N LEU A 116 5.86 -32.42 -3.25
CA LEU A 116 6.71 -31.61 -2.37
C LEU A 116 6.31 -31.76 -0.90
N LEU A 117 5.02 -31.83 -0.62
CA LEU A 117 4.47 -32.04 0.72
C LEU A 117 4.87 -33.42 1.27
N ALA A 118 4.79 -34.48 0.45
CA ALA A 118 5.23 -35.82 0.83
C ALA A 118 6.74 -35.89 1.16
N GLN A 119 7.54 -34.96 0.63
CA GLN A 119 8.97 -34.82 0.93
C GLN A 119 9.26 -33.96 2.17
N GLY A 120 8.23 -33.41 2.81
CA GLY A 120 8.31 -32.68 4.07
C GLY A 120 8.34 -31.15 3.95
N ALA A 121 8.11 -30.48 5.08
CA ALA A 121 7.96 -29.02 5.16
C ALA A 121 9.14 -28.23 4.57
N SER A 122 10.37 -28.69 4.80
CA SER A 122 11.56 -28.01 4.25
C SER A 122 11.56 -27.96 2.73
N THR A 123 11.10 -29.02 2.05
CA THR A 123 11.02 -29.07 0.58
C THR A 123 9.86 -28.22 0.07
N LEU A 124 8.73 -28.25 0.77
CA LEU A 124 7.57 -27.41 0.48
C LEU A 124 7.92 -25.91 0.53
N PHE A 125 8.53 -25.44 1.61
CA PHE A 125 8.90 -24.03 1.75
C PHE A 125 10.10 -23.62 0.90
N LYS A 126 10.93 -24.58 0.48
CA LYS A 126 11.94 -24.35 -0.56
C LYS A 126 11.29 -24.00 -1.90
N ALA A 127 10.25 -24.75 -2.31
CA ALA A 127 9.50 -24.44 -3.53
C ALA A 127 8.71 -23.13 -3.42
N ALA A 128 8.14 -22.84 -2.25
CA ALA A 128 7.50 -21.56 -1.98
C ALA A 128 8.48 -20.37 -2.13
N ALA A 129 9.71 -20.52 -1.62
CA ALA A 129 10.77 -19.54 -1.83
C ALA A 129 11.09 -19.36 -3.33
N GLU A 130 11.18 -20.45 -4.09
CA GLU A 130 11.43 -20.43 -5.54
C GLU A 130 10.32 -19.71 -6.31
N CYS A 131 9.04 -19.88 -5.92
CA CYS A 131 7.94 -19.12 -6.51
C CYS A 131 8.13 -17.61 -6.34
N LEU A 132 8.54 -17.16 -5.14
CA LEU A 132 8.78 -15.74 -4.86
C LEU A 132 10.01 -15.22 -5.62
N GLU A 133 11.12 -15.96 -5.58
CA GLU A 133 12.36 -15.61 -6.29
C GLU A 133 12.14 -15.46 -7.80
N GLN A 134 11.39 -16.38 -8.41
CA GLN A 134 11.14 -16.43 -9.86
C GLN A 134 9.92 -15.64 -10.32
N CYS A 135 9.17 -15.05 -9.39
CA CYS A 135 8.07 -14.15 -9.74
C CYS A 135 8.65 -12.89 -10.40
N LEU A 136 8.18 -12.61 -11.62
CA LEU A 136 8.50 -11.38 -12.32
C LEU A 136 7.83 -10.21 -11.59
N VAL A 137 8.64 -9.21 -11.26
CA VAL A 137 8.19 -7.92 -10.72
C VAL A 137 8.62 -6.87 -11.74
N PRO A 138 7.69 -6.36 -12.58
CA PRO A 138 7.98 -5.29 -13.53
C PRO A 138 8.49 -4.05 -12.80
N ASP A 139 9.51 -3.39 -13.34
CA ASP A 139 10.16 -2.26 -12.69
C ASP A 139 10.55 -1.16 -13.72
N PRO A 140 9.82 -0.02 -13.76
CA PRO A 140 8.55 0.21 -13.07
C PRO A 140 7.42 -0.66 -13.65
N PRO A 141 6.33 -0.91 -12.89
CA PRO A 141 5.11 -1.48 -13.43
C PRO A 141 4.48 -0.54 -14.49
N SER A 142 4.07 -1.12 -15.61
CA SER A 142 3.38 -0.40 -16.68
C SER A 142 1.88 -0.42 -16.44
N ILE A 143 1.25 0.75 -16.33
CA ILE A 143 -0.20 0.91 -16.12
C ILE A 143 -0.77 1.63 -17.35
N GLU A 144 -1.44 0.90 -18.24
CA GLU A 144 -1.83 1.37 -19.58
C GLU A 144 -2.60 2.70 -19.56
N GLN A 145 -3.49 2.88 -18.58
CA GLN A 145 -4.36 4.05 -18.50
C GLN A 145 -3.74 5.26 -17.77
N LEU A 146 -2.52 5.12 -17.24
CA LEU A 146 -1.80 6.17 -16.52
C LEU A 146 -0.62 6.67 -17.37
N PRO A 147 -0.67 7.90 -17.87
CA PRO A 147 0.43 8.46 -18.64
C PRO A 147 1.63 8.79 -17.73
N THR A 148 2.82 8.63 -18.27
CA THR A 148 4.09 8.97 -17.60
C THR A 148 4.33 10.47 -17.65
N GLY A 149 4.82 11.06 -16.57
CA GLY A 149 5.30 12.44 -16.57
C GLY A 149 4.23 13.53 -16.56
N GLU A 150 2.98 13.23 -16.20
CA GLU A 150 1.87 14.19 -16.34
C GLU A 150 1.38 14.81 -15.03
N PHE A 151 1.78 14.26 -13.87
CA PHE A 151 1.19 14.64 -12.59
C PHE A 151 2.11 15.52 -11.77
N GLY A 152 1.63 16.72 -11.38
CA GLY A 152 2.39 17.58 -10.47
C GLY A 152 2.37 17.08 -9.02
N VAL A 153 1.37 16.26 -8.67
CA VAL A 153 1.34 15.51 -7.41
C VAL A 153 0.92 14.06 -7.65
N VAL A 154 1.69 13.11 -7.13
CA VAL A 154 1.35 11.68 -7.13
C VAL A 154 1.26 11.19 -5.69
N VAL A 155 0.12 10.64 -5.29
CA VAL A 155 -0.13 10.13 -3.95
C VAL A 155 -0.17 8.60 -3.98
N SER A 156 0.66 7.94 -3.18
CA SER A 156 0.54 6.53 -2.85
C SER A 156 -0.19 6.40 -1.52
N SER A 157 -1.48 6.06 -1.56
CA SER A 157 -2.36 6.06 -0.39
C SER A 157 -2.46 4.66 0.25
N LEU A 158 -1.54 4.32 1.16
CA LEU A 158 -1.58 3.07 1.95
C LEU A 158 -1.67 1.78 1.13
N VAL A 159 -1.25 1.83 -0.13
CA VAL A 159 -1.31 0.68 -1.06
C VAL A 159 -0.08 -0.19 -1.01
N LEU A 160 1.07 0.39 -0.63
CA LEU A 160 2.37 -0.28 -0.72
C LEU A 160 2.41 -1.60 0.05
N SER A 161 1.88 -1.61 1.28
CA SER A 161 1.83 -2.82 2.11
C SER A 161 1.00 -3.93 1.45
N GLN A 162 -0.05 -3.56 0.71
CA GLN A 162 -0.93 -4.50 0.00
C GLN A 162 -0.25 -5.12 -1.21
N LEU A 163 0.55 -4.33 -1.97
CA LEU A 163 1.23 -4.79 -3.18
C LEU A 163 2.11 -6.02 -2.95
N PHE A 164 2.74 -6.13 -1.79
CA PHE A 164 3.55 -7.31 -1.44
C PHE A 164 2.86 -8.27 -0.46
N SER A 165 1.91 -7.81 0.37
CA SER A 165 1.29 -8.68 1.36
C SER A 165 0.31 -9.66 0.72
N TYR A 166 -0.54 -9.19 -0.20
CA TYR A 166 -1.54 -10.07 -0.82
C TYR A 166 -0.92 -11.21 -1.63
N PRO A 167 0.09 -10.99 -2.50
CA PRO A 167 0.72 -12.10 -3.21
C PRO A 167 1.36 -13.13 -2.27
N ILE A 168 2.01 -12.68 -1.19
CA ILE A 168 2.59 -13.58 -0.19
C ILE A 168 1.49 -14.37 0.54
N LEU A 169 0.38 -13.72 0.89
CA LEU A 169 -0.76 -14.36 1.51
C LEU A 169 -1.40 -15.39 0.57
N ASP A 170 -1.55 -15.10 -0.72
CA ASP A 170 -2.08 -16.07 -1.70
C ASP A 170 -1.25 -17.35 -1.76
N LEU A 171 0.09 -17.22 -1.71
CA LEU A 171 1.00 -18.36 -1.62
C LEU A 171 0.80 -19.14 -0.31
N LEU A 172 0.71 -18.45 0.82
CA LEU A 172 0.52 -19.08 2.12
C LEU A 172 -0.87 -19.74 2.26
N ASP A 173 -1.92 -19.12 1.74
CA ASP A 173 -3.28 -19.65 1.71
C ASP A 173 -3.38 -20.88 0.81
N HIS A 174 -2.61 -20.93 -0.29
CA HIS A 174 -2.47 -22.13 -1.09
C HIS A 174 -1.84 -23.28 -0.29
N ILE A 175 -0.72 -23.01 0.38
CA ILE A 175 -0.05 -24.00 1.25
C ILE A 175 -0.95 -24.44 2.39
N GLN A 176 -1.66 -23.50 3.05
CA GLN A 176 -2.53 -23.78 4.17
C GLN A 176 -3.70 -24.70 3.78
N ARG A 177 -4.26 -24.55 2.57
CA ARG A 177 -5.30 -25.45 2.07
C ARG A 177 -4.81 -26.88 1.86
N LEU A 178 -3.55 -27.05 1.45
CA LEU A 178 -2.94 -28.35 1.21
C LEU A 178 -2.43 -29.00 2.51
N ALA A 179 -1.82 -28.21 3.38
CA ALA A 179 -1.16 -28.67 4.60
C ALA A 179 -1.47 -27.76 5.80
N PRO A 180 -2.71 -27.80 6.34
CA PRO A 180 -3.11 -26.94 7.46
C PRO A 180 -2.22 -27.07 8.70
N ALA A 181 -1.65 -28.27 8.92
CA ALA A 181 -0.77 -28.55 10.05
C ALA A 181 0.59 -27.84 9.98
N LEU A 182 0.97 -27.29 8.83
CA LEU A 182 2.23 -26.57 8.63
C LEU A 182 2.08 -25.05 8.75
N MET A 183 0.90 -24.56 9.15
CA MET A 183 0.67 -23.13 9.35
C MET A 183 1.60 -22.60 10.46
N GLY A 184 2.38 -21.56 10.13
CA GLY A 184 3.37 -20.98 11.03
C GLY A 184 4.79 -21.55 10.87
N GLU A 185 4.96 -22.72 10.22
CA GLU A 185 6.29 -23.31 10.01
C GLU A 185 7.14 -22.47 9.04
N GLN A 186 6.53 -21.61 8.21
CA GLN A 186 7.27 -20.75 7.28
C GLN A 186 8.31 -19.86 8.00
N GLU A 187 8.02 -19.45 9.25
CA GLU A 187 8.92 -18.65 10.09
C GLU A 187 10.13 -19.43 10.60
N ARG A 188 10.22 -20.73 10.33
CA ARG A 188 11.39 -21.57 10.64
C ARG A 188 12.26 -21.86 9.41
N HIS A 189 11.82 -21.50 8.22
CA HIS A 189 12.53 -21.77 6.97
C HIS A 189 13.26 -20.53 6.46
N TYR A 190 14.57 -20.48 6.74
CA TYR A 190 15.43 -19.33 6.43
C TYR A 190 15.37 -18.87 4.95
N ARG A 191 15.48 -19.80 3.99
CA ARG A 191 15.40 -19.46 2.56
C ARG A 191 14.06 -18.83 2.18
N TYR A 192 12.96 -19.31 2.74
CA TYR A 192 11.65 -18.71 2.49
C TYR A 192 11.59 -17.28 3.04
N GLN A 193 12.11 -17.05 4.25
CA GLN A 193 12.17 -15.71 4.84
C GLN A 193 13.00 -14.76 3.98
N GLU A 194 14.17 -15.17 3.52
CA GLU A 194 15.02 -14.38 2.62
C GLU A 194 14.29 -14.06 1.31
N ALA A 195 13.71 -15.07 0.65
CA ALA A 195 12.96 -14.89 -0.60
C ALA A 195 11.79 -13.93 -0.41
N ALA A 196 11.05 -14.02 0.69
CA ALA A 196 9.95 -13.14 1.00
C ALA A 196 10.41 -11.71 1.30
N GLN A 197 11.55 -11.50 1.96
CA GLN A 197 12.12 -10.16 2.16
C GLN A 197 12.65 -9.55 0.86
N ALA A 198 13.31 -10.35 0.03
CA ALA A 198 13.80 -9.93 -1.29
C ALA A 198 12.63 -9.57 -2.23
N PHE A 199 11.55 -10.35 -2.22
CA PHE A 199 10.33 -10.06 -2.97
C PHE A 199 9.69 -8.74 -2.54
N ARG A 200 9.51 -8.51 -1.23
CA ARG A 200 9.02 -7.22 -0.69
C ARG A 200 9.89 -6.05 -1.16
N THR A 201 11.21 -6.21 -1.08
CA THR A 201 12.17 -5.17 -1.49
C THR A 201 12.06 -4.83 -2.97
N ARG A 202 11.94 -5.86 -3.84
CA ARG A 202 11.75 -5.64 -5.29
C ARG A 202 10.45 -4.88 -5.59
N LEU A 203 9.34 -5.25 -4.94
CA LEU A 203 8.06 -4.55 -5.11
C LEU A 203 8.09 -3.11 -4.60
N ILE A 204 8.77 -2.86 -3.48
CA ILE A 204 8.94 -1.49 -2.97
C ILE A 204 9.71 -0.64 -3.97
N LYS A 205 10.84 -1.14 -4.49
CA LYS A 205 11.63 -0.41 -5.51
C LYS A 205 10.80 -0.14 -6.77
N ALA A 206 10.12 -1.17 -7.27
CA ALA A 206 9.25 -1.04 -8.43
C ALA A 206 8.15 0.00 -8.23
N HIS A 207 7.53 0.04 -7.04
CA HIS A 207 6.53 1.07 -6.72
C HIS A 207 7.15 2.47 -6.61
N LEU A 208 8.33 2.62 -6.00
CA LEU A 208 9.03 3.91 -5.95
C LEU A 208 9.39 4.42 -7.35
N HIS A 209 9.84 3.54 -8.25
CA HIS A 209 10.07 3.88 -9.66
C HIS A 209 8.77 4.24 -10.39
N LEU A 210 7.66 3.53 -10.13
CA LEU A 210 6.34 3.91 -10.66
C LEU A 210 6.00 5.35 -10.26
N LEU A 211 6.10 5.67 -8.97
CA LEU A 211 5.80 7.01 -8.46
C LEU A 211 6.64 8.07 -9.16
N SER A 212 7.95 7.82 -9.34
CA SER A 212 8.82 8.73 -10.07
C SER A 212 8.44 8.87 -11.54
N SER A 213 8.06 7.79 -12.21
CA SER A 213 7.74 7.79 -13.64
C SER A 213 6.45 8.55 -13.98
N LEU A 214 5.56 8.70 -13.00
CA LEU A 214 4.29 9.41 -13.13
C LEU A 214 4.42 10.93 -12.92
N LEU A 215 5.51 11.38 -12.29
CA LEU A 215 5.70 12.79 -11.96
C LEU A 215 6.07 13.64 -13.17
N ASP A 216 5.38 14.76 -13.32
CA ASP A 216 5.88 15.89 -14.10
C ASP A 216 7.19 16.44 -13.51
N GLN A 217 7.98 17.13 -14.32
CA GLN A 217 9.27 17.68 -13.92
C GLN A 217 9.12 18.65 -12.75
N GLY A 218 9.67 18.27 -11.58
CA GLY A 218 9.57 19.05 -10.35
C GLY A 218 8.29 18.79 -9.54
N GLY A 219 7.46 17.84 -9.95
CA GLY A 219 6.30 17.37 -9.18
C GLY A 219 6.70 16.73 -7.86
N LEU A 220 5.72 16.50 -6.99
CA LEU A 220 5.91 15.95 -5.65
C LEU A 220 5.17 14.63 -5.46
N VAL A 221 5.78 13.71 -4.71
CA VAL A 221 5.12 12.49 -4.25
C VAL A 221 4.66 12.64 -2.81
N VAL A 222 3.48 12.11 -2.51
CA VAL A 222 3.04 11.83 -1.14
C VAL A 222 2.99 10.32 -0.97
N LEU A 223 3.87 9.77 -0.12
CA LEU A 223 3.92 8.35 0.16
C LEU A 223 3.37 8.09 1.55
N LEU A 224 2.24 7.40 1.64
CA LEU A 224 1.65 6.91 2.89
C LEU A 224 1.76 5.38 2.92
N SER A 225 2.38 4.82 3.95
CA SER A 225 2.48 3.36 4.10
C SER A 225 2.33 2.94 5.56
N ASP A 226 1.55 1.89 5.80
CA ASP A 226 1.66 1.14 7.05
C ASP A 226 3.05 0.49 7.09
N VAL A 227 3.80 0.73 8.17
CA VAL A 227 5.16 0.21 8.35
C VAL A 227 5.23 -0.90 9.40
N GLN A 228 4.33 -0.85 10.39
CA GLN A 228 4.23 -1.86 11.44
C GLN A 228 2.76 -2.08 11.81
N GLY A 229 2.34 -3.33 11.87
CA GLY A 229 1.03 -3.70 12.43
C GLY A 229 1.16 -4.03 13.91
N PHE A 230 0.12 -3.78 14.69
CA PHE A 230 0.03 -4.23 16.07
C PHE A 230 -1.37 -4.74 16.41
N VAL A 231 -1.40 -5.77 17.26
CA VAL A 231 -2.62 -6.29 17.88
C VAL A 231 -2.63 -6.00 19.37
N PHE A 232 -3.80 -5.70 19.91
CA PHE A 232 -3.97 -5.31 21.32
C PHE A 232 -5.28 -5.86 21.90
N ASN A 233 -5.27 -6.18 23.20
CA ASN A 233 -6.39 -6.85 23.89
C ASN A 233 -7.08 -5.96 24.94
N VAL A 234 -6.64 -4.72 25.12
CA VAL A 234 -7.16 -3.81 26.15
C VAL A 234 -8.15 -2.83 25.52
N TYR A 235 -9.29 -2.65 26.18
CA TYR A 235 -10.30 -1.64 25.87
C TYR A 235 -9.96 -0.32 26.55
N GLY A 236 -9.80 0.77 25.80
CA GLY A 236 -9.55 2.11 26.35
C GLY A 236 -8.32 2.80 25.75
N THR A 237 -7.96 3.97 26.27
CA THR A 237 -6.85 4.82 25.78
C THR A 237 -5.47 4.42 26.31
N GLU A 238 -5.41 3.53 27.30
CA GLU A 238 -4.16 2.98 27.83
C GLU A 238 -3.73 1.77 26.99
N HIS A 239 -3.34 2.07 25.76
CA HIS A 239 -2.68 1.11 24.89
C HIS A 239 -1.20 1.01 25.28
N ASP A 240 -0.91 0.50 26.48
CA ASP A 240 0.47 0.33 26.93
C ASP A 240 1.27 -0.58 25.98
N GLU A 241 2.60 -0.46 25.98
CA GLU A 241 3.46 -1.32 25.14
C GLU A 241 3.44 -2.79 25.58
N GLN A 242 3.00 -3.10 26.80
CA GLN A 242 3.05 -4.44 27.39
C GLN A 242 1.96 -5.36 26.82
N HIS A 243 0.82 -4.80 26.41
CA HIS A 243 -0.31 -5.55 25.86
C HIS A 243 -0.38 -5.53 24.32
N ARG A 244 0.68 -5.06 23.66
CA ARG A 244 0.77 -4.99 22.19
C ARG A 244 1.71 -6.06 21.66
N ARG A 245 1.27 -6.78 20.62
CA ARG A 245 2.19 -7.58 19.78
C ARG A 245 2.36 -6.86 18.46
N LYS A 246 3.60 -6.48 18.15
CA LYS A 246 3.96 -5.74 16.94
C LYS A 246 4.54 -6.67 15.89
N MET A 247 4.26 -6.39 14.62
CA MET A 247 4.78 -7.13 13.46
C MET A 247 5.20 -6.13 12.37
N PRO A 248 6.46 -6.14 11.91
CA PRO A 248 6.88 -5.29 10.81
C PRO A 248 6.13 -5.68 9.52
N LEU A 249 5.63 -4.68 8.79
CA LEU A 249 4.98 -4.90 7.50
C LEU A 249 5.92 -4.66 6.34
N VAL A 250 6.75 -3.61 6.44
CA VAL A 250 7.80 -3.31 5.47
C VAL A 250 9.16 -3.84 5.95
N PRO A 251 10.10 -4.13 5.04
CA PRO A 251 11.48 -4.40 5.38
C PRO A 251 12.11 -3.23 6.16
N ARG A 252 13.07 -3.53 7.06
CA ARG A 252 13.76 -2.51 7.86
C ARG A 252 14.46 -1.45 7.02
N ILE A 253 14.89 -1.81 5.81
CA ILE A 253 15.56 -0.94 4.83
C ILE A 253 14.61 0.05 4.13
N PHE A 254 13.30 0.02 4.42
CA PHE A 254 12.31 0.84 3.73
C PHE A 254 12.62 2.35 3.76
N PRO A 255 12.97 2.97 4.91
CA PRO A 255 13.32 4.38 4.94
C PRO A 255 14.56 4.72 4.08
N GLU A 256 15.54 3.82 4.03
CA GLU A 256 16.74 3.96 3.19
C GLU A 256 16.36 3.88 1.71
N LEU A 257 15.51 2.92 1.32
CA LEU A 257 15.01 2.81 -0.05
C LEU A 257 14.29 4.10 -0.49
N VAL A 258 13.46 4.70 0.37
CA VAL A 258 12.80 5.98 0.06
C VAL A 258 13.83 7.08 -0.22
N ARG A 259 14.89 7.19 0.61
CA ARG A 259 15.95 8.20 0.47
C ARG A 259 16.90 7.94 -0.70
N GLU A 260 17.06 6.69 -1.12
CA GLU A 260 17.82 6.33 -2.33
C GLU A 260 17.13 6.83 -3.61
N HIS A 261 15.79 6.91 -3.62
CA HIS A 261 15.01 7.27 -4.81
C HIS A 261 14.51 8.71 -4.81
N PHE A 262 14.35 9.32 -3.63
CA PHE A 262 13.77 10.66 -3.49
C PHE A 262 14.47 11.50 -2.42
N THR A 263 14.39 12.82 -2.58
CA THR A 263 14.69 13.76 -1.50
C THR A 263 13.47 13.87 -0.58
N VAL A 264 13.65 13.57 0.72
CA VAL A 264 12.58 13.70 1.72
C VAL A 264 12.45 15.16 2.13
N LEU A 265 11.30 15.77 1.80
CA LEU A 265 10.96 17.14 2.20
C LEU A 265 10.28 17.18 3.56
N GLU A 266 9.43 16.17 3.84
CA GLU A 266 8.74 16.01 5.10
C GLU A 266 8.57 14.53 5.41
N GLU A 267 8.72 14.15 6.69
CA GLU A 267 8.42 12.81 7.21
C GLU A 267 7.54 12.97 8.47
N ARG A 268 6.46 12.19 8.54
CA ARG A 268 5.61 12.07 9.73
C ARG A 268 5.40 10.61 10.06
N ARG A 269 5.25 10.32 11.35
CA ARG A 269 4.86 9.00 11.84
C ARG A 269 3.72 9.14 12.83
N TRP A 270 2.73 8.27 12.72
CA TRP A 270 1.60 8.22 13.62
C TRP A 270 1.03 6.82 13.69
N GLU A 271 0.24 6.55 14.71
CA GLU A 271 -0.51 5.30 14.83
C GLU A 271 -1.98 5.52 14.46
N TRP A 272 -2.62 4.47 13.95
CA TRP A 272 -4.07 4.46 13.79
C TRP A 272 -4.66 3.10 14.16
N ILE A 273 -5.88 3.13 14.68
CA ILE A 273 -6.63 1.93 15.04
C ILE A 273 -7.54 1.59 13.87
N THR A 274 -7.56 0.34 13.45
CA THR A 274 -8.47 -0.13 12.41
C THR A 274 -9.64 -0.92 12.95
N ASP A 275 -9.44 -1.69 14.00
CA ASP A 275 -10.48 -2.47 14.68
C ASP A 275 -10.32 -2.33 16.19
N LEU A 276 -11.43 -2.14 16.91
CA LEU A 276 -11.44 -2.27 18.36
C LEU A 276 -11.47 -3.75 18.76
N PRO A 277 -10.91 -4.12 19.92
CA PRO A 277 -11.03 -5.47 20.43
C PRO A 277 -12.51 -5.84 20.64
N THR A 278 -12.83 -7.10 20.40
CA THR A 278 -14.07 -7.75 20.83
C THR A 278 -13.73 -8.82 21.87
N LYS A 279 -14.74 -9.42 22.52
CA LYS A 279 -14.51 -10.55 23.43
C LYS A 279 -13.75 -11.71 22.76
N ASP A 280 -13.95 -11.88 21.45
CA ASP A 280 -13.45 -13.03 20.69
C ASP A 280 -12.30 -12.69 19.74
N ARG A 281 -11.95 -11.40 19.60
CA ARG A 281 -10.93 -10.95 18.62
C ARG A 281 -10.12 -9.77 19.16
N PRO A 282 -8.77 -9.81 19.06
CA PRO A 282 -7.94 -8.65 19.40
C PRO A 282 -8.26 -7.45 18.50
N GLY A 283 -8.06 -6.26 19.05
CA GLY A 283 -8.01 -5.02 18.29
C GLY A 283 -6.80 -5.00 17.37
N ARG A 284 -6.86 -4.15 16.33
CA ARG A 284 -5.81 -4.01 15.32
C ARG A 284 -5.53 -2.53 15.08
N GLY A 285 -4.26 -2.21 14.92
CA GLY A 285 -3.81 -0.89 14.48
C GLY A 285 -2.49 -0.99 13.75
N TYR A 286 -2.05 0.14 13.20
CA TYR A 286 -0.82 0.24 12.45
C TYR A 286 -0.07 1.52 12.80
N GLU A 287 1.26 1.45 12.76
CA GLU A 287 2.12 2.61 12.60
C GLU A 287 2.20 2.93 11.11
N VAL A 288 1.96 4.19 10.77
CA VAL A 288 2.02 4.74 9.43
C VAL A 288 3.21 5.66 9.33
N SER A 289 3.97 5.55 8.25
CA SER A 289 4.93 6.57 7.82
C SER A 289 4.36 7.31 6.62
N GLY A 290 4.37 8.64 6.72
CA GLY A 290 3.94 9.55 5.66
C GLY A 290 5.09 10.45 5.23
N TYR A 291 5.28 10.59 3.92
CA TYR A 291 6.35 11.40 3.34
C TYR A 291 5.80 12.39 2.33
N ILE A 292 6.44 13.56 2.24
CA ILE A 292 6.44 14.40 1.04
C ILE A 292 7.83 14.28 0.41
N LEU A 293 7.87 13.89 -0.86
CA LEU A 293 9.07 13.49 -1.57
C LEU A 293 9.22 14.34 -2.84
N ALA A 294 10.45 14.77 -3.12
CA ALA A 294 10.82 15.37 -4.40
C ALA A 294 11.74 14.43 -5.19
N PRO A 295 11.69 14.46 -6.53
CA PRO A 295 12.72 13.82 -7.35
C PRO A 295 14.12 14.24 -6.91
N PRO A 296 15.13 13.36 -7.01
CA PRO A 296 16.51 13.71 -6.70
C PRO A 296 16.96 14.86 -7.61
N ALA A 297 17.76 15.78 -7.08
CA ALA A 297 18.36 16.82 -7.89
C ALA A 297 19.18 16.16 -9.02
N VAL A 298 18.88 16.50 -10.26
CA VAL A 298 19.69 16.06 -11.41
C VAL A 298 21.05 16.74 -11.27
N SER A 299 22.08 15.96 -10.92
CA SER A 299 23.47 16.41 -10.86
C SER A 299 24.05 16.59 -12.25
#